data_AF-X1UNN7-F1
#
_entry.id   AF-X1UNN7-F1
#
_cell.length_a   1.000
_cell.length_b   1.000
_cell.length_c   1.000
_cell.angle_alpha   90.00
_cell.angle_beta   90.00
_cell.angle_gamma   90.00
#
_symmetry.space_group_name_H-M   'P 1'
#
loop_
_entity.id
_entity.type
_entity.pdbx_description
1 polymer ?
#
loop_
_entity_poly.entity_id
_entity_poly.type
_entity_poly.pdbx_seq_one_letter_code
_entity_poly.pdbx_strand_id
1 'polypeptide(L)'
;LSFHNLSKEKEINSRLIEMGQKLKIPVVATNNVHYLEKSQTSSQGLLNKIANLGTKERFYHQKLETDEYYFKSPSEMEKIFSRVPQALKNSVEIAEKCNLELNLGEIHLPAYPLPSSYSAQDYLKKLCLKGLKKYYPVPSPKVINRLQY
;
A
#
# COMPACT_ATOMS: atom_id res chain seq x y z
N LEU A 1 10.83 14.53 -10.22
CA LEU A 1 11.44 14.57 -11.57
C LEU A 1 11.51 13.15 -12.07
N SER A 2 11.10 12.91 -13.31
CA SER A 2 11.15 11.60 -13.95
C SER A 2 11.59 11.77 -15.40
N PHE A 3 12.36 10.82 -15.94
CA PHE A 3 12.88 10.89 -17.30
C PHE A 3 12.65 9.55 -18.01
N HIS A 4 11.63 9.49 -18.87
CA HIS A 4 11.22 8.32 -19.63
C HIS A 4 11.46 8.51 -21.13
N ASN A 5 12.48 9.30 -21.50
CA ASN A 5 12.82 9.68 -22.88
C ASN A 5 11.74 10.50 -23.64
N LEU A 6 10.82 11.14 -22.93
CA LEU A 6 9.78 11.98 -23.53
C LEU A 6 10.22 13.44 -23.65
N SER A 7 9.97 14.06 -24.80
CA SER A 7 10.31 15.48 -25.03
C SER A 7 9.58 16.41 -24.07
N LYS A 8 8.29 16.14 -23.82
CA LYS A 8 7.45 16.92 -22.88
C LYS A 8 7.99 16.85 -21.46
N GLU A 9 8.47 15.68 -21.01
CA GLU A 9 9.08 15.54 -19.67
C GLU A 9 10.37 16.34 -19.55
N LYS A 10 11.22 16.38 -20.59
CA LYS A 10 12.44 17.20 -20.58
C LYS A 10 12.10 18.68 -20.40
N GLU A 11 11.11 19.18 -21.15
CA GLU A 11 10.65 20.57 -21.04
C GLU A 11 10.10 20.87 -19.64
N ILE A 12 9.19 20.04 -19.14
CA ILE A 12 8.58 20.22 -17.82
C ILE A 12 9.62 20.14 -16.71
N ASN A 13 10.53 19.16 -16.76
CA ASN A 13 11.58 19.02 -15.75
C ASN A 13 12.49 20.24 -15.70
N SER A 14 12.84 20.84 -16.84
CA SER A 14 13.64 22.06 -16.87
C SER A 14 12.94 23.20 -16.10
N ARG A 15 11.64 23.40 -16.34
CA ARG A 15 10.85 24.41 -15.63
C ARG A 15 10.69 24.08 -14.14
N LEU A 16 10.49 22.81 -13.80
CA LEU A 16 10.38 22.37 -12.40
C LEU A 16 11.68 22.58 -11.63
N ILE A 17 12.84 22.36 -12.25
CA ILE A 17 14.14 22.61 -11.64
C ILE A 17 14.31 24.12 -11.38
N GLU A 18 14.01 24.96 -12.39
CA GLU A 18 14.08 26.42 -12.25
C GLU A 18 13.14 26.93 -11.14
N MET A 19 11.89 26.45 -11.12
CA MET A 19 10.93 26.78 -10.08
C MET A 19 11.39 26.31 -8.70
N GLY A 20 11.94 25.09 -8.60
CA GLY A 20 12.49 24.56 -7.34
C GLY A 20 13.62 25.43 -6.80
N GLN A 21 14.51 25.91 -7.67
CA GLN A 21 15.56 26.85 -7.28
C GLN A 21 15.00 28.19 -6.81
N LYS A 22 14.07 28.78 -7.58
CA LYS A 22 13.46 30.08 -7.26
C LYS A 22 12.67 30.05 -5.94
N LEU A 23 11.94 28.97 -5.70
CA LEU A 23 11.08 28.81 -4.51
C LEU A 23 11.79 28.11 -3.35
N LYS A 24 13.05 27.72 -3.52
CA LYS A 24 13.82 26.92 -2.55
C LYS A 24 13.14 25.61 -2.16
N ILE A 25 12.48 24.96 -3.12
CA ILE A 25 11.83 23.66 -2.97
C ILE A 25 12.75 22.58 -3.54
N PRO A 26 13.22 21.62 -2.73
CA PRO A 26 14.06 20.53 -3.23
C PRO A 26 13.32 19.66 -4.25
N VAL A 27 14.00 19.32 -5.35
CA VAL A 27 13.49 18.38 -6.35
C VAL A 27 13.91 16.95 -5.99
N VAL A 28 13.07 15.96 -6.24
CA VAL A 28 13.38 14.53 -5.99
C VAL A 28 13.26 13.71 -7.27
N ALA A 29 14.12 12.69 -7.41
CA ALA A 29 14.09 11.74 -8.51
C ALA A 29 13.12 10.59 -8.24
N THR A 30 12.33 10.22 -9.24
CA THR A 30 11.44 9.04 -9.22
C THR A 30 11.42 8.43 -10.63
N ASN A 31 11.15 7.13 -10.75
CA ASN A 31 10.99 6.48 -12.06
C ASN A 31 9.55 6.04 -12.36
N ASN A 32 8.58 6.44 -11.54
CA ASN A 32 7.15 6.09 -11.70
C ASN A 32 6.96 4.61 -12.07
N VAL A 33 7.49 3.73 -11.22
CA VAL A 33 7.67 2.31 -11.53
C VAL A 33 6.32 1.59 -11.61
N HIS A 34 6.08 0.87 -12.71
CA HIS A 34 4.89 0.06 -12.96
C HIS A 34 5.17 -1.44 -13.00
N TYR A 35 6.40 -1.84 -13.32
CA TYR A 35 6.83 -3.23 -13.43
C TYR A 35 8.28 -3.39 -12.97
N LEU A 36 8.70 -4.63 -12.66
CA LEU A 36 10.02 -4.86 -12.09
C LEU A 36 11.11 -4.78 -13.15
N GLU A 37 10.94 -5.50 -14.26
CA GLU A 37 11.93 -5.62 -15.32
C GLU A 37 11.46 -5.02 -16.64
N LYS A 38 12.37 -4.46 -17.43
CA LYS A 38 12.06 -3.89 -18.75
C LYS A 38 11.36 -4.88 -19.69
N SER A 39 11.70 -6.17 -19.59
CA SER A 39 11.08 -7.28 -20.33
C SER A 39 9.55 -7.40 -20.12
N GLN A 40 9.03 -6.90 -19.00
CA GLN A 40 7.62 -7.01 -18.61
C GLN A 40 6.72 -5.91 -19.22
N THR A 41 7.27 -5.03 -20.06
CA THR A 41 6.53 -3.96 -20.73
C THR A 41 5.29 -4.46 -21.48
N SER A 42 5.39 -5.60 -22.17
CA SER A 42 4.27 -6.19 -22.91
C SER A 42 3.15 -6.69 -21.98
N SER A 43 3.51 -7.35 -20.89
CA SER A 43 2.58 -7.80 -19.84
C SER A 43 1.85 -6.62 -19.20
N GLN A 44 2.57 -5.54 -18.86
CA GLN A 44 1.94 -4.32 -18.36
C GLN A 44 0.98 -3.70 -19.38
N GLY A 45 1.36 -3.68 -20.65
CA GLY A 45 0.51 -3.19 -21.73
C GLY A 45 -0.79 -4.01 -21.87
N LEU A 46 -0.72 -5.33 -21.70
CA LEU A 46 -1.88 -6.21 -21.69
C LEU A 46 -2.76 -5.96 -20.45
N LEU A 47 -2.16 -5.85 -19.26
CA LEU A 47 -2.88 -5.54 -18.02
C LEU A 47 -3.65 -4.22 -18.15
N ASN A 48 -3.02 -3.17 -18.69
CA ASN A 48 -3.67 -1.88 -18.94
C ASN A 48 -4.86 -2.02 -19.91
N LYS A 49 -4.73 -2.85 -20.97
CA LYS A 49 -5.85 -3.10 -21.89
C LYS A 49 -7.00 -3.80 -21.17
N ILE A 50 -6.72 -4.88 -20.43
CA ILE A 50 -7.73 -5.64 -19.68
C ILE A 50 -8.46 -4.73 -18.70
N ALA A 51 -7.72 -3.92 -17.93
CA ALA A 51 -8.29 -2.96 -16.99
C ALA A 51 -9.21 -1.93 -17.68
N ASN A 52 -8.88 -1.53 -18.91
CA ASN A 52 -9.68 -0.59 -19.71
C ASN A 52 -10.88 -1.23 -20.44
N LEU A 53 -11.06 -2.56 -20.41
CA LEU A 53 -12.23 -3.22 -20.99
C LEU A 53 -13.47 -3.16 -20.08
N GLY A 54 -13.30 -2.80 -18.79
CA GLY A 54 -14.38 -2.73 -17.80
C GLY A 54 -15.07 -1.37 -17.77
N THR A 55 -16.28 -1.28 -18.34
CA THR A 55 -17.29 -0.20 -18.19
C THR A 55 -16.88 1.24 -18.59
N LYS A 56 -17.90 2.04 -18.97
CA LYS A 56 -17.75 3.43 -19.46
C LYS A 56 -17.15 4.40 -18.42
N GLU A 57 -17.03 3.99 -17.17
CA GLU A 57 -16.28 4.68 -16.15
C GLU A 57 -14.79 4.41 -16.37
N ARG A 58 -14.17 5.29 -17.16
CA ARG A 58 -12.74 5.28 -17.47
C ARG A 58 -11.90 5.16 -16.19
N PHE A 59 -11.49 3.96 -15.83
CA PHE A 59 -10.30 3.81 -15.01
C PHE A 59 -9.13 4.36 -15.83
N TYR A 60 -8.46 5.37 -15.28
CA TYR A 60 -7.44 6.20 -15.94
C TYR A 60 -6.12 5.44 -16.17
N HIS A 61 -6.16 4.20 -16.67
CA HIS A 61 -4.93 3.49 -17.05
C HIS A 61 -4.49 3.99 -18.42
N GLN A 62 -3.85 5.17 -18.41
CA GLN A 62 -3.22 5.74 -19.59
C GLN A 62 -2.19 4.75 -20.12
N LYS A 63 -2.16 4.63 -21.45
CA LYS A 63 -1.11 3.87 -22.12
C LYS A 63 0.23 4.52 -21.78
N LEU A 64 1.16 3.73 -21.25
CA LEU A 64 2.54 4.15 -21.03
C LEU A 64 3.17 4.47 -22.39
N GLU A 65 3.77 5.65 -22.51
CA GLU A 65 4.29 6.14 -23.79
C GLU A 65 5.62 5.48 -24.18
N THR A 66 6.36 4.95 -23.20
CA THR A 66 7.65 4.25 -23.37
C THR A 66 7.76 3.00 -22.50
N ASP A 67 8.88 2.29 -22.64
CA ASP A 67 9.25 1.07 -21.89
C ASP A 67 10.14 1.36 -20.67
N GLU A 68 10.19 2.63 -20.24
CA GLU A 68 11.12 3.13 -19.22
C GLU A 68 10.56 3.06 -17.78
N TYR A 69 9.38 2.47 -17.58
CA TYR A 69 8.67 2.43 -16.30
C TYR A 69 8.98 1.18 -15.46
N TYR A 70 10.14 0.56 -15.67
CA TYR A 70 10.62 -0.56 -14.86
C TYR A 70 11.38 -0.11 -13.61
N PHE A 71 11.70 -1.03 -12.70
CA PHE A 71 12.52 -0.76 -11.53
C PHE A 71 14.00 -0.66 -11.94
N LYS A 72 14.42 0.54 -12.35
CA LYS A 72 15.80 0.83 -12.74
C LYS A 72 16.79 0.61 -11.59
N SER A 73 17.96 0.09 -11.93
CA SER A 73 19.09 -0.02 -11.00
C SER A 73 19.61 1.36 -10.57
N PRO A 74 20.32 1.45 -9.43
CA PRO A 74 20.96 2.69 -9.01
C PRO A 74 21.89 3.29 -10.08
N SER A 75 22.68 2.47 -10.78
CA SER A 75 23.59 2.95 -11.83
C SER A 75 22.86 3.55 -13.04
N GLU A 76 21.72 2.97 -13.43
CA GLU A 76 20.89 3.56 -14.50
C GLU A 76 20.32 4.91 -14.06
N MET A 77 19.82 5.00 -12.82
CA MET A 77 19.29 6.23 -12.26
C MET A 77 20.37 7.32 -12.14
N GLU A 78 21.59 6.97 -11.72
CA GLU A 78 22.73 7.90 -11.68
C GLU A 78 23.07 8.48 -13.06
N LYS A 79 23.07 7.64 -14.11
CA LYS A 79 23.31 8.09 -15.48
C LYS A 79 22.23 9.09 -15.94
N ILE A 80 20.96 8.76 -15.68
CA ILE A 80 19.81 9.59 -16.06
C ILE A 80 19.82 10.94 -15.32
N PHE A 81 20.13 10.92 -14.02
CA PHE A 81 20.13 12.11 -13.16
C PHE A 81 21.51 12.76 -13.00
N SER A 82 22.47 12.45 -13.88
CA SER A 82 23.84 12.98 -13.83
C SER A 82 23.92 14.53 -13.82
N ARG A 83 22.95 15.21 -14.43
CA ARG A 83 22.84 16.68 -14.43
C ARG A 83 22.17 17.25 -13.16
N VAL A 84 21.49 16.43 -12.38
CA VAL A 84 20.75 16.83 -11.16
C VAL A 84 20.94 15.78 -10.05
N PRO A 85 22.18 15.49 -9.62
CA PRO A 85 22.46 14.40 -8.67
C PRO A 85 21.79 14.61 -7.31
N GLN A 86 21.51 15.86 -6.93
CA GLN A 86 20.78 16.18 -5.70
C GLN A 86 19.38 15.57 -5.68
N ALA A 87 18.75 15.35 -6.83
CA ALA A 87 17.42 14.74 -6.89
C ALA A 87 17.43 13.28 -6.38
N LEU A 88 18.53 12.54 -6.62
CA LEU A 88 18.73 11.20 -6.06
C LEU A 88 19.07 11.24 -4.58
N LYS A 89 19.90 12.19 -4.14
CA LYS A 89 20.20 12.35 -2.71
C LYS A 89 18.94 12.63 -1.90
N ASN A 90 18.06 13.47 -2.43
CA ASN A 90 16.79 13.80 -1.79
C ASN A 90 15.87 12.58 -1.67
N SER A 91 15.93 11.58 -2.56
CA SER A 91 15.13 10.36 -2.39
C SER A 91 15.61 9.51 -1.22
N VAL A 92 16.92 9.49 -0.97
CA VAL A 92 17.51 8.82 0.20
C VAL A 92 17.13 9.57 1.48
N GLU A 93 17.27 10.90 1.50
CA GLU A 93 16.88 11.72 2.66
C GLU A 93 15.40 11.56 3.02
N ILE A 94 14.51 11.50 2.02
CA ILE A 94 13.09 11.22 2.24
C ILE A 94 12.90 9.83 2.84
N ALA A 95 13.57 8.81 2.30
CA ALA A 95 13.48 7.45 2.82
C ALA A 95 13.93 7.34 4.28
N GLU A 96 15.02 8.02 4.66
CA GLU A 96 15.51 8.06 6.04
C GLU A 96 14.54 8.76 7.00
N LYS A 97 13.76 9.74 6.51
CA LYS A 97 12.73 10.43 7.31
C LYS A 97 11.45 9.63 7.48
N CYS A 98 11.15 8.71 6.57
CA CYS A 98 9.94 7.90 6.58
C CYS A 98 10.06 6.70 7.54
N ASN A 99 9.50 6.85 8.74
CA ASN A 99 9.45 5.79 9.75
C ASN A 99 7.98 5.51 10.12
N LEU A 100 7.44 4.39 9.65
CA LEU A 100 6.08 3.94 9.92
C LEU A 100 6.12 2.55 10.56
N GLU A 101 5.54 2.42 11.75
CA GLU A 101 5.33 1.14 12.40
C GLU A 101 3.90 0.68 12.16
N LEU A 102 3.75 -0.55 11.65
CA LEU A 102 2.46 -1.20 11.47
C LEU A 102 2.37 -2.37 12.46
N ASN A 103 1.47 -2.27 13.43
CA ASN A 103 1.21 -3.32 14.42
C ASN A 103 0.38 -4.46 13.78
N LEU A 104 1.04 -5.24 12.93
CA LEU A 104 0.44 -6.41 12.30
C LEU A 104 0.35 -7.55 13.31
N GLY A 105 -0.77 -8.29 13.29
CA GLY A 105 -0.98 -9.44 14.17
C GLY A 105 -1.64 -9.11 15.51
N GLU A 106 -1.82 -7.83 15.84
CA GLU A 106 -2.68 -7.44 16.96
C GLU A 106 -4.16 -7.59 16.59
N ILE A 107 -4.90 -8.24 17.48
CA ILE A 107 -6.34 -8.42 17.33
C ILE A 107 -7.05 -7.21 17.95
N HIS A 108 -7.46 -6.26 17.11
CA HIS A 108 -8.30 -5.13 17.53
C HIS A 108 -9.78 -5.47 17.33
N LEU A 109 -10.37 -6.19 18.29
CA LEU A 109 -11.81 -6.47 18.29
C LEU A 109 -12.61 -5.29 18.84
N PRO A 110 -13.75 -4.93 18.23
CA PRO A 110 -14.65 -3.96 18.82
C PRO A 110 -15.20 -4.48 20.16
N ALA A 111 -15.39 -3.57 21.11
CA ALA A 111 -16.01 -3.92 22.38
C ALA A 111 -17.49 -4.31 22.16
N TYR A 112 -17.89 -5.46 22.70
CA TYR A 112 -19.31 -5.84 22.74
C TYR A 112 -20.04 -5.02 23.80
N PRO A 113 -21.28 -4.53 23.56
CA PRO A 113 -22.03 -3.80 24.57
C PRO A 113 -22.41 -4.72 25.74
N LEU A 114 -21.72 -4.56 26.86
CA LEU A 114 -21.95 -5.35 28.08
C LEU A 114 -22.98 -4.67 28.99
N PRO A 115 -23.84 -5.44 29.67
CA PRO A 115 -24.57 -4.90 30.82
C PRO A 115 -23.56 -4.48 31.91
N SER A 116 -23.84 -3.38 32.61
CA SER A 116 -22.91 -2.69 33.53
C SER A 116 -22.31 -3.54 34.66
N SER A 117 -22.89 -4.70 34.96
CA SER A 117 -22.45 -5.62 36.02
C SER A 117 -21.59 -6.80 35.54
N TYR A 118 -21.26 -6.90 34.25
CA TYR A 118 -20.49 -8.03 33.72
C TYR A 118 -19.17 -7.61 33.07
N SER A 119 -18.13 -8.43 33.27
CA SER A 119 -16.96 -8.45 32.39
C SER A 119 -17.31 -9.17 31.06
N ALA A 120 -16.51 -8.96 30.01
CA ALA A 120 -16.70 -9.66 28.73
C ALA A 120 -16.64 -11.19 28.89
N GLN A 121 -15.70 -11.67 29.72
CA GLN A 121 -15.53 -13.10 30.01
C GLN A 121 -16.74 -13.66 30.78
N ASP A 122 -17.22 -12.96 31.81
CA ASP A 122 -18.37 -13.40 32.60
C ASP A 122 -19.66 -13.41 31.78
N TYR A 123 -19.83 -12.39 30.93
CA TYR A 123 -20.98 -12.30 30.05
C TYR A 123 -20.97 -13.40 28.99
N LEU A 124 -19.81 -13.65 28.38
CA LEU A 124 -19.63 -14.77 27.44
C LEU A 124 -19.95 -16.11 28.12
N LYS A 125 -19.40 -16.36 29.31
CA LYS A 125 -19.68 -17.58 30.10
C LYS A 125 -21.17 -17.73 30.40
N LYS A 126 -21.85 -16.66 30.82
CA LYS A 126 -23.30 -16.65 31.06
C LYS A 126 -24.09 -16.99 29.80
N LEU A 127 -23.73 -16.42 28.65
CA LEU A 127 -24.39 -16.71 27.37
C LEU A 127 -24.15 -18.15 26.93
N CYS A 128 -22.93 -18.66 27.04
CA CYS A 128 -22.59 -20.05 26.71
C CYS A 128 -23.37 -21.04 27.60
N LEU A 129 -23.44 -20.82 28.91
CA LEU A 129 -24.21 -21.66 29.83
C LEU A 129 -25.72 -21.60 29.56
N LYS A 130 -26.25 -20.40 29.23
CA LYS A 130 -27.66 -20.24 28.82
C LYS A 130 -27.95 -20.96 27.52
N GLY A 131 -27.04 -20.87 26.54
CA GLY A 131 -27.13 -21.58 25.26
C GLY A 131 -27.08 -23.09 25.44
N LEU A 132 -26.19 -23.60 26.30
CA LEU A 132 -26.03 -25.03 26.56
C LEU A 132 -27.35 -25.68 26.98
N LYS A 133 -28.10 -25.06 27.90
CA LYS A 133 -29.38 -25.59 28.40
C LYS A 133 -30.45 -25.74 27.32
N LYS A 134 -30.36 -24.99 26.21
CA LYS A 134 -31.31 -25.12 25.09
C LYS A 134 -31.12 -26.43 24.32
N TYR A 135 -29.89 -26.91 24.22
CA TYR A 135 -29.54 -28.11 23.45
C TYR A 135 -29.32 -29.34 24.34
N TYR A 136 -28.90 -29.12 25.59
CA TYR A 136 -28.69 -30.15 26.61
C TYR A 136 -29.46 -29.75 27.87
N PRO A 137 -30.75 -30.11 27.99
CA PRO A 137 -31.56 -29.78 29.16
C PRO A 137 -30.96 -30.33 30.47
N VAL A 138 -30.33 -31.51 30.40
CA VAL A 138 -29.57 -32.12 31.49
C VAL A 138 -28.15 -32.40 30.99
N PRO A 139 -27.24 -31.41 31.05
CA PRO A 139 -25.89 -31.57 30.52
C PRO A 139 -25.07 -32.49 31.41
N SER A 140 -24.39 -33.47 30.81
CA SER A 140 -23.50 -34.38 31.55
C SER A 140 -22.22 -33.65 32.00
N PRO A 141 -21.51 -34.16 33.02
CA PRO A 141 -20.24 -33.58 33.49
C PRO A 141 -19.20 -33.42 32.36
N LYS A 142 -19.16 -34.35 31.41
CA LYS A 142 -18.26 -34.28 30.24
C LYS A 142 -18.52 -33.03 29.38
N VAL A 143 -19.79 -32.69 29.16
CA VAL A 143 -20.20 -31.53 28.35
C VAL A 143 -19.90 -30.23 29.08
N ILE A 144 -20.15 -30.18 30.39
CA ILE A 144 -19.85 -29.00 31.22
C ILE A 144 -18.34 -28.73 31.24
N ASN A 145 -17.52 -29.76 31.48
CA ASN A 145 -16.07 -29.64 31.49
C ASN A 145 -15.51 -29.20 30.14
N ARG A 146 -16.09 -29.67 29.02
CA ARG A 146 -15.68 -29.25 27.68
C ARG A 146 -16.00 -27.79 27.38
N LEU A 147 -17.08 -27.25 27.93
CA LEU A 147 -17.44 -25.84 27.77
C LEU A 147 -16.54 -24.91 28.60
N GLN A 148 -15.98 -25.41 29.70
CA GLN A 148 -15.13 -24.64 30.62
C GLN A 148 -13.63 -24.72 30.32
N TYR A 149 -13.21 -25.67 29.46
CA TYR A 149 -11.85 -25.83 28.95
C TYR A 149 -11.50 -24.74 27.95
#